data_AF-A0A9X2LBK1-F1
#
_entry.id   AF-A0A9X2LBK1-F1
#
_cell.length_a   1.000
_cell.length_b   1.000
_cell.length_c   1.000
_cell.angle_alpha   90.00
_cell.angle_beta   90.00
_cell.angle_gamma   90.00
#
_symmetry.space_group_name_H-M   'P 1'
#
loop_
_entity.id
_entity.type
_entity.pdbx_description
1 polymer ?
#
loop_
_entity_poly.entity_id
_entity_poly.type
_entity_poly.pdbx_seq_one_letter_code
_entity_poly.pdbx_strand_id
1 'polypeptide(L)'
;VSDSSNQPVSMAGLASASYQYDGHMRRAVQVISGKKVRSVYSLGGQLLHRHALAHGSVPEKRTDYVTAGGMSVVRLENGSPTYIASDHLGSASVGFDGGGAFKWREEYYPYGEK
;
A
#
# COMPACT_ATOMS: atom_id res chain seq x y z
N VAL A 1 -6.27 17.15 9.96
CA VAL A 1 -5.63 17.42 11.27
C VAL A 1 -4.30 16.69 11.31
N SER A 2 -3.27 17.28 11.90
CA SER A 2 -1.94 16.66 12.05
C SER A 2 -1.54 16.54 13.52
N ASP A 3 -0.65 15.62 13.83
CA ASP A 3 -0.01 15.54 15.15
C ASP A 3 1.12 16.59 15.31
N SER A 4 1.75 16.62 16.49
CA SER A 4 2.88 17.52 16.79
C SER A 4 4.13 17.27 15.94
N SER A 5 4.23 16.10 15.31
CA SER A 5 5.29 15.73 14.37
C SER A 5 4.89 16.02 12.92
N ASN A 6 3.82 16.79 12.71
CA ASN A 6 3.25 17.14 11.40
C ASN A 6 2.77 15.94 10.56
N GLN A 7 2.50 14.79 11.18
CA GLN A 7 1.91 13.64 10.49
C GLN A 7 0.39 13.79 10.40
N PRO A 8 -0.24 13.60 9.23
CA PRO A 8 -1.71 13.66 9.12
C PRO A 8 -2.39 12.59 9.97
N VAL A 9 -3.21 12.96 10.95
CA VAL A 9 -3.92 12.00 11.82
C VAL A 9 -5.39 11.82 11.46
N SER A 10 -5.97 12.80 10.76
CA SER A 10 -7.33 12.68 10.22
C SER A 10 -7.56 13.57 9.00
N MET A 11 -8.47 13.09 8.15
CA MET A 11 -9.01 13.82 7.01
C MET A 11 -10.54 13.71 7.00
N ALA A 12 -11.20 14.77 6.56
CA ALA A 12 -12.64 14.86 6.40
C ALA A 12 -12.99 15.34 4.99
N GLY A 13 -14.15 14.92 4.48
CA GLY A 13 -14.63 15.18 3.12
C GLY A 13 -15.73 14.19 2.76
N LEU A 14 -15.82 13.79 1.49
CA LEU A 14 -16.74 12.72 1.01
C LEU A 14 -16.50 11.38 1.74
N ALA A 15 -15.30 11.15 2.26
CA ALA A 15 -14.93 10.03 3.11
C ALA A 15 -14.12 10.52 4.31
N SER A 16 -14.39 9.98 5.50
CA SER A 16 -13.57 10.22 6.68
C SER A 16 -12.42 9.22 6.75
N ALA A 17 -11.25 9.71 7.15
CA ALA A 17 -10.10 8.87 7.38
C ALA A 17 -9.35 9.24 8.66
N SER A 18 -8.81 8.24 9.35
CA SER A 18 -7.91 8.41 10.49
C SER A 18 -6.67 7.53 10.36
N TYR A 19 -5.57 8.00 10.94
CA TYR A 19 -4.24 7.40 10.79
C TYR A 19 -3.54 7.28 12.14
N GLN A 20 -2.77 6.21 12.31
CA GLN A 20 -1.87 6.01 13.45
C GLN A 20 -0.51 5.56 12.94
N TYR A 21 0.53 5.99 13.65
CA TYR A 21 1.91 5.83 13.26
C TYR A 21 2.68 5.02 14.30
N ASP A 22 3.70 4.29 13.87
CA ASP A 22 4.62 3.60 14.78
C ASP A 22 5.69 4.57 15.34
N GLY A 23 6.54 4.08 16.24
CA GLY A 23 7.62 4.88 16.83
C GLY A 23 8.68 5.37 15.82
N HIS A 24 8.63 4.92 14.57
CA HIS A 24 9.49 5.37 13.47
C HIS A 24 8.74 6.27 12.48
N MET A 25 7.58 6.83 12.87
CA MET A 25 6.76 7.72 12.05
C MET A 25 6.22 7.08 10.76
N ARG A 26 6.08 5.75 10.74
CA ARG A 26 5.49 5.01 9.62
C ARG A 26 4.04 4.70 9.93
N ARG A 27 3.15 4.85 8.94
CA ARG A 27 1.71 4.65 9.11
C ARG A 27 1.37 3.17 9.36
N ALA A 28 1.18 2.81 10.62
CA ALA A 28 0.89 1.45 11.06
C ALA A 28 -0.60 1.09 10.91
N VAL A 29 -1.50 2.06 11.11
CA VAL A 29 -2.95 1.83 11.00
C VAL A 29 -3.59 2.97 10.22
N GLN A 30 -4.57 2.62 9.39
CA GLN A 30 -5.50 3.58 8.83
C GLN A 30 -6.93 3.03 8.92
N VAL A 31 -7.89 3.93 9.14
CA VAL A 31 -9.32 3.63 9.02
C VAL A 31 -9.88 4.59 7.98
N ILE A 32 -10.42 4.07 6.89
CA ILE A 32 -10.98 4.87 5.79
C ILE A 32 -12.42 4.44 5.61
N SER A 33 -13.37 5.35 5.81
CA SER A 33 -14.81 5.06 5.78
C SER A 33 -15.18 3.82 6.62
N GLY A 34 -14.60 3.70 7.82
CA GLY A 34 -14.81 2.57 8.72
C GLY A 34 -13.97 1.31 8.42
N LYS A 35 -13.36 1.19 7.23
CA LYS A 35 -12.50 0.06 6.87
C LYS A 35 -11.10 0.22 7.47
N LYS A 36 -10.71 -0.71 8.35
CA LYS A 36 -9.41 -0.73 9.02
C LYS A 36 -8.35 -1.47 8.19
N VAL A 37 -7.18 -0.86 8.03
CA VAL A 37 -6.02 -1.43 7.36
C VAL A 37 -4.81 -1.31 8.29
N ARG A 38 -4.08 -2.41 8.47
CA ARG A 38 -2.82 -2.47 9.23
C ARG A 38 -1.65 -2.69 8.29
N SER A 39 -0.54 -2.01 8.52
CA SER A 39 0.70 -2.14 7.76
C SER A 39 1.83 -2.61 8.68
N VAL A 40 2.66 -3.53 8.20
CA VAL A 40 3.85 -4.03 8.90
C VAL A 40 5.07 -3.72 8.04
N TYR A 41 6.10 -3.19 8.68
CA TYR A 41 7.34 -2.76 8.05
C TYR A 41 8.52 -3.59 8.55
N SER A 42 9.52 -3.77 7.70
CA SER A 42 10.80 -4.36 8.09
C SER A 42 11.57 -3.43 9.05
N LEU A 43 12.68 -3.94 9.57
CA LEU A 43 13.66 -3.11 10.28
C LEU A 43 14.19 -1.96 9.40
N GLY A 44 14.40 -2.21 8.11
CA GLY A 44 14.84 -1.22 7.12
C GLY A 44 13.74 -0.28 6.60
N GLY A 45 12.51 -0.38 7.10
CA GLY A 45 11.41 0.51 6.72
C GLY A 45 10.64 0.11 5.45
N GLN A 46 11.00 -0.99 4.80
CA GLN A 46 10.22 -1.51 3.67
C GLN A 46 8.86 -2.03 4.15
N LEU A 47 7.78 -1.74 3.42
CA LEU A 47 6.47 -2.35 3.68
C LEU A 47 6.53 -3.84 3.36
N LEU A 48 6.26 -4.69 4.34
CA LEU A 48 6.27 -6.15 4.19
C LEU A 48 4.86 -6.71 4.02
N HIS A 49 3.91 -6.17 4.79
CA HIS A 49 2.56 -6.71 4.83
C HIS A 49 1.53 -5.60 4.99
N ARG A 50 0.38 -5.78 4.36
CA ARG A 50 -0.82 -4.98 4.57
C ARG A 50 -2.03 -5.89 4.77
N HIS A 51 -2.72 -5.70 5.89
CA HIS A 51 -3.95 -6.41 6.23
C HIS A 51 -5.12 -5.42 6.25
N ALA A 52 -5.95 -5.46 5.22
CA ALA A 52 -7.22 -4.76 5.20
C ALA A 52 -8.29 -5.69 5.78
N LEU A 53 -8.85 -5.34 6.93
CA LEU A 53 -9.89 -6.14 7.60
C LEU A 53 -11.19 -6.10 6.79
N ALA A 54 -12.00 -7.14 6.97
CA ALA A 54 -13.36 -7.18 6.45
C ALA A 54 -14.18 -5.99 7.00
N HIS A 55 -15.06 -5.43 6.17
CA HIS A 55 -15.93 -4.32 6.54
C HIS A 55 -17.18 -4.31 5.66
N GLY A 56 -18.36 -4.44 6.28
CA GLY A 56 -19.61 -4.65 5.55
C GLY A 56 -19.52 -5.90 4.65
N SER A 57 -19.90 -5.76 3.39
CA SER A 57 -19.79 -6.81 2.37
C SER A 57 -18.39 -6.96 1.77
N VAL A 58 -17.41 -6.13 2.17
CA VAL A 58 -16.06 -6.17 1.62
C VAL A 58 -15.23 -7.19 2.42
N PRO A 59 -14.71 -8.24 1.78
CA PRO A 59 -13.92 -9.27 2.48
C PRO A 59 -12.57 -8.72 2.96
N GLU A 60 -11.94 -9.48 3.85
CA GLU A 60 -10.56 -9.20 4.22
C GLU A 60 -9.61 -9.38 3.02
N LYS A 61 -8.54 -8.60 3.02
CA LYS A 61 -7.51 -8.63 2.00
C LYS A 61 -6.15 -8.54 2.66
N ARG A 62 -5.35 -9.58 2.47
CA ARG A 62 -3.96 -9.68 2.92
C ARG A 62 -3.07 -9.47 1.72
N THR A 63 -2.05 -8.63 1.88
CA THR A 63 -1.10 -8.33 0.82
C THR A 63 0.30 -8.39 1.39
N ASP A 64 1.09 -9.35 0.91
CA ASP A 64 2.53 -9.39 1.18
C ASP A 64 3.30 -8.71 0.04
N TYR A 65 4.40 -8.08 0.39
CA TYR A 65 5.25 -7.33 -0.53
C TYR A 65 6.65 -7.95 -0.49
N VAL A 66 7.11 -8.43 -1.64
CA VAL A 66 8.47 -8.90 -1.82
C VAL A 66 9.27 -7.79 -2.47
N THR A 67 10.40 -7.43 -1.85
CA THR A 67 11.26 -6.34 -2.32
C THR A 67 12.62 -6.85 -2.76
N ALA A 68 13.16 -6.27 -3.83
CA ALA A 68 14.52 -6.50 -4.31
C ALA A 68 15.10 -5.16 -4.76
N GLY A 69 16.36 -4.87 -4.40
CA GLY A 69 16.99 -3.59 -4.73
C GLY A 69 16.26 -2.35 -4.17
N GLY A 70 15.49 -2.50 -3.08
CA GLY A 70 14.67 -1.42 -2.50
C GLY A 70 13.31 -1.20 -3.17
N MET A 71 12.98 -1.94 -4.23
CA MET A 71 11.72 -1.83 -4.97
C MET A 71 10.82 -3.05 -4.74
N SER A 72 9.51 -2.85 -4.71
CA SER A 72 8.54 -3.96 -4.64
C SER A 72 8.46 -4.66 -6.00
N VAL A 73 8.85 -5.93 -6.04
CA VAL A 73 8.87 -6.75 -7.27
C VAL A 73 7.70 -7.72 -7.34
N VAL A 74 7.11 -8.09 -6.19
CA VAL A 74 5.91 -8.94 -6.13
C VAL A 74 4.94 -8.42 -5.10
N ARG A 75 3.67 -8.37 -5.49
CA ARG A 75 2.53 -8.20 -4.59
C ARG A 75 1.77 -9.51 -4.50
N LEU A 76 1.71 -10.12 -3.33
CA LEU A 76 0.98 -11.36 -3.09
C LEU A 76 -0.34 -11.05 -2.39
N GLU A 77 -1.43 -11.05 -3.15
CA GLU A 77 -2.77 -10.77 -2.62
C GLU A 77 -3.51 -12.07 -2.31
N ASN A 78 -3.75 -12.35 -1.03
CA ASN A 78 -4.37 -13.61 -0.58
C ASN A 78 -3.73 -14.85 -1.24
N GLY A 79 -2.41 -14.85 -1.40
CA GLY A 79 -1.65 -15.94 -2.07
C GLY A 79 -1.57 -15.84 -3.59
N SER A 80 -2.26 -14.89 -4.24
CA SER A 80 -2.20 -14.68 -5.69
C SER A 80 -1.12 -13.64 -6.04
N PRO A 81 -0.06 -14.02 -6.78
CA PRO A 81 1.02 -13.10 -7.09
C PRO A 81 0.63 -12.12 -8.19
N THR A 82 1.19 -10.92 -8.11
CA THR A 82 1.31 -9.98 -9.21
C THR A 82 2.77 -9.52 -9.27
N TYR A 83 3.46 -9.85 -10.35
CA TYR A 83 4.83 -9.42 -10.61
C TYR A 83 4.82 -8.00 -11.17
N ILE A 84 5.69 -7.16 -10.64
CA ILE A 84 5.69 -5.72 -10.93
C ILE A 84 6.95 -5.38 -11.72
N ALA A 85 6.78 -4.72 -12.86
CA ALA A 85 7.85 -4.02 -13.55
C ALA A 85 7.71 -2.52 -13.23
N SER A 86 8.70 -1.99 -12.51
CA SER A 86 8.77 -0.57 -12.15
C SER A 86 9.62 0.22 -13.14
N ASP A 87 9.37 1.53 -13.22
CA ASP A 87 10.30 2.47 -13.84
C ASP A 87 11.55 2.70 -12.96
N HIS A 88 12.48 3.50 -13.46
CA HIS A 88 13.74 3.81 -12.79
C HIS A 88 13.58 4.60 -11.47
N LEU A 89 12.40 5.18 -11.21
CA LEU A 89 12.07 5.86 -9.95
C LEU A 89 11.34 4.92 -8.97
N GLY A 90 11.07 3.69 -9.37
CA GLY A 90 10.38 2.68 -8.57
C GLY A 90 8.86 2.71 -8.70
N SER A 91 8.29 3.59 -9.54
CA SER A 91 6.85 3.63 -9.79
C SER A 91 6.43 2.37 -10.52
N ALA A 92 5.37 1.72 -10.05
CA ALA A 92 4.91 0.47 -10.64
C ALA A 92 4.22 0.76 -11.99
N SER A 93 4.85 0.39 -13.11
CA SER A 93 4.33 0.71 -14.44
C SER A 93 3.52 -0.42 -15.06
N VAL A 94 3.86 -1.69 -14.79
CA VAL A 94 3.16 -2.86 -15.35
C VAL A 94 3.06 -3.98 -14.33
N GLY A 95 1.91 -4.67 -14.32
CA GLY A 95 1.67 -5.87 -13.52
C GLY A 95 1.38 -7.11 -14.36
N PHE A 96 1.97 -8.24 -14.00
CA PHE A 96 1.74 -9.56 -14.60
C PHE A 96 1.22 -10.54 -13.56
N ASP A 97 0.41 -11.53 -13.96
CA ASP A 97 -0.08 -12.58 -13.08
C ASP A 97 0.97 -13.69 -12.85
N GLY A 98 0.57 -14.72 -12.09
CA GLY A 98 1.40 -15.89 -11.79
C GLY A 98 1.93 -16.64 -13.03
N GLY A 99 1.22 -16.57 -14.16
CA GLY A 99 1.60 -17.20 -15.42
C GLY A 99 2.34 -16.26 -16.38
N GLY A 100 2.59 -15.01 -15.98
CA GLY A 100 3.23 -14.00 -16.82
C GLY A 100 2.27 -13.28 -17.76
N ALA A 101 0.95 -13.50 -17.63
CA ALA A 101 -0.02 -12.77 -18.43
C ALA A 101 -0.16 -11.33 -17.91
N PHE A 102 -0.35 -10.38 -18.83
CA PHE A 102 -0.57 -8.98 -18.50
C PHE A 102 -1.85 -8.81 -17.66
N LYS A 103 -1.78 -8.04 -16.57
CA LYS A 103 -2.93 -7.65 -15.75
C LYS A 103 -3.31 -6.18 -15.91
N TRP A 104 -2.32 -5.30 -15.86
CA TRP A 104 -2.54 -3.85 -15.87
C TRP A 104 -1.26 -3.09 -16.25
N ARG A 105 -1.46 -1.84 -16.70
CA ARG A 105 -0.43 -0.83 -16.91
C ARG A 105 -0.88 0.49 -16.28
N GLU A 106 0.06 1.21 -15.72
CA GLU A 106 -0.12 2.58 -15.24
C GLU A 106 0.96 3.47 -15.84
N GLU A 107 0.57 4.70 -16.17
CA GLU A 107 1.46 5.75 -16.65
C GLU A 107 1.30 6.94 -15.71
N TYR A 108 2.40 7.62 -15.43
CA TYR A 108 2.44 8.71 -14.46
C TYR A 108 3.10 9.94 -15.08
N TYR A 109 2.52 11.11 -14.82
CA TYR A 109 3.17 12.38 -15.07
C TYR A 109 4.40 12.55 -14.16
N PRO A 110 5.31 13.50 -14.47
CA PRO A 110 6.56 13.66 -13.74
C PRO A 110 6.43 13.85 -12.21
N TYR A 111 5.28 14.32 -11.73
CA TYR A 111 5.02 14.52 -10.30
C TYR A 111 4.11 13.45 -9.68
N GLY A 112 3.91 12.32 -10.38
CA GLY A 112 3.24 11.14 -9.86
C GLY A 112 1.72 11.15 -9.99
N GLU A 113 1.14 12.13 -10.68
CA GLU A 113 -0.27 12.07 -11.09
C GLU A 113 -0.45 10.99 -12.16
N LYS A 114 -1.59 10.30 -12.10
CA LYS A 114 -2.01 9.28 -13.07
C LYS A 114 -3.02 9.86 -14.05
#